data_AF-A0A059LKX7-F1
#
_entry.id   AF-A0A059LKX7-F1
#
_cell.length_a   1.000
_cell.length_b   1.000
_cell.length_c   1.000
_cell.angle_alpha   90.00
_cell.angle_beta   90.00
_cell.angle_gamma   90.00
#
_symmetry.space_group_name_H-M   'P 1'
#
loop_
_entity.id
_entity.type
_entity.pdbx_description
1 polymer ?
#
loop_
_entity_poly.entity_id
_entity_poly.type
_entity_poly.pdbx_seq_one_letter_code
_entity_poly.pdbx_strand_id
1 'polypeptide(L)'
;MVAAVIVVDVVTWTVLVPMLIHVADPIKRAFWRAEMLSFMSYNQHGLNAVLILGDAVLNVVPPNWRSFGFWSAWFITYALWFIAYLLKTGLPIYPFMDPTKPHLAERYLGMFVFNWVAAAVGYAVLSLKARVFHRKRRTV
;
A
#
# COMPACT_ATOMS: atom_id res chain seq x y z
N MET A 1 -9.15 -0.55 -0.70
CA MET A 1 -8.78 -0.02 0.63
C MET A 1 -8.20 -1.10 1.54
N VAL A 2 -8.89 -2.23 1.83
CA VAL A 2 -8.33 -3.32 2.68
C VAL A 2 -6.98 -3.85 2.15
N ALA A 3 -6.86 -3.95 0.84
CA ALA A 3 -5.64 -4.31 0.14
C ALA A 3 -4.41 -3.47 0.54
N ALA A 4 -4.58 -2.15 0.70
CA ALA A 4 -3.48 -1.23 0.98
C ALA A 4 -2.83 -1.50 2.35
N VAL A 5 -3.62 -1.99 3.31
CA VAL A 5 -3.18 -2.32 4.67
C VAL A 5 -2.23 -3.49 4.67
N ILE A 6 -2.68 -4.59 4.08
CA ILE A 6 -1.93 -5.85 4.01
C ILE A 6 -0.66 -5.61 3.20
N VAL A 7 -0.76 -4.86 2.11
CA VAL A 7 0.38 -4.40 1.30
C VAL A 7 1.39 -3.67 2.17
N VAL A 8 0.97 -2.64 2.92
CA VAL A 8 1.90 -1.83 3.70
C VAL A 8 2.54 -2.63 4.82
N ASP A 9 1.78 -3.39 5.60
CA ASP A 9 2.34 -4.12 6.75
C ASP A 9 3.29 -5.24 6.29
N VAL A 10 2.87 -6.06 5.32
CA VAL A 10 3.71 -7.13 4.76
C VAL A 10 4.96 -6.54 4.13
N VAL A 11 4.83 -5.53 3.26
CA VAL A 11 6.00 -4.91 2.60
C VAL A 11 6.92 -4.27 3.63
N THR A 12 6.38 -3.61 4.66
CA THR A 12 7.19 -2.97 5.71
C THR A 12 8.06 -4.00 6.43
N TRP A 13 7.48 -5.09 6.94
CA TRP A 13 8.22 -6.04 7.75
C TRP A 13 9.04 -7.05 6.95
N THR A 14 8.59 -7.42 5.76
CA THR A 14 9.26 -8.47 4.96
C THR A 14 10.22 -7.92 3.91
N VAL A 15 10.07 -6.65 3.52
CA VAL A 15 10.93 -6.01 2.50
C VAL A 15 11.64 -4.80 3.08
N LEU A 16 10.92 -3.80 3.59
CA LEU A 16 11.51 -2.50 3.92
C LEU A 16 12.43 -2.56 5.13
N VAL A 17 12.02 -3.22 6.22
CA VAL A 17 12.84 -3.40 7.42
C VAL A 17 14.10 -4.20 7.10
N PRO A 18 14.03 -5.37 6.41
CA PRO A 18 15.21 -6.06 5.92
C PRO A 18 16.10 -5.21 5.01
N MET A 19 15.55 -4.40 4.12
CA MET A 19 16.37 -3.50 3.30
C MET A 19 17.06 -2.44 4.15
N LEU A 20 16.34 -1.84 5.09
CA LEU A 20 16.84 -0.79 5.97
C LEU A 20 18.04 -1.25 6.81
N ILE A 21 17.98 -2.46 7.38
CA ILE A 21 19.10 -3.01 8.18
C ILE A 21 20.37 -3.24 7.34
N HIS A 22 20.24 -3.45 6.02
CA HIS A 22 21.36 -3.67 5.11
C HIS A 22 21.85 -2.40 4.39
N VAL A 23 21.29 -1.22 4.69
CA VAL A 23 21.78 0.05 4.10
C VAL A 23 23.12 0.43 4.72
N ALA A 24 24.21 0.34 3.97
CA ALA A 24 25.56 0.66 4.47
C ALA A 24 25.72 2.13 4.91
N ASP A 25 25.11 3.06 4.19
CA ASP A 25 25.19 4.50 4.46
C ASP A 25 24.37 4.87 5.72
N PRO A 26 25.01 5.35 6.81
CA PRO A 26 24.33 5.66 8.06
C PRO A 26 23.35 6.85 7.94
N ILE A 27 23.62 7.80 7.04
CA ILE A 27 22.76 8.98 6.83
C ILE A 27 21.47 8.53 6.13
N LYS A 28 21.58 7.77 5.03
CA LYS A 28 20.41 7.19 4.34
C LYS A 28 19.61 6.28 5.25
N ARG A 29 20.29 5.46 6.07
CA ARG A 29 19.64 4.58 7.04
C ARG A 29 18.85 5.37 8.08
N ALA A 30 19.42 6.43 8.64
CA ALA A 30 18.73 7.28 9.61
C ALA A 30 17.51 7.99 8.99
N PHE A 31 17.66 8.52 7.77
CA PHE A 31 16.59 9.14 7.01
C PHE A 31 15.41 8.18 6.78
N TRP A 32 15.65 7.03 6.15
CA TRP A 32 14.57 6.07 5.87
C TRP A 32 13.95 5.49 7.13
N ARG A 33 14.73 5.31 8.21
CA ARG A 33 14.20 4.93 9.51
C ARG A 33 13.23 5.98 10.05
N ALA A 34 13.59 7.27 9.96
CA ALA A 34 12.74 8.36 10.41
C ALA A 34 11.44 8.45 9.61
N GLU A 35 11.51 8.29 8.29
CA GLU A 35 10.32 8.29 7.43
C GLU A 35 9.40 7.09 7.72
N MET A 36 9.96 5.86 7.68
CA MET A 36 9.19 4.62 7.83
C MET A 36 8.58 4.46 9.22
N LEU A 37 9.34 4.78 10.27
CA LEU A 37 8.92 4.60 11.67
C LEU A 37 8.44 5.91 12.29
N SER A 38 7.99 6.88 11.47
CA SER A 38 7.40 8.13 11.95
C SER A 38 5.97 7.89 12.48
N PHE A 39 5.56 8.74 13.42
CA PHE A 39 4.16 8.82 13.86
C PHE A 39 3.20 9.06 12.68
N MET A 40 3.62 9.86 11.69
CA MET A 40 2.83 10.11 10.49
C MET A 40 2.61 8.83 9.68
N SER A 41 3.67 8.07 9.40
CA SER A 41 3.60 6.78 8.72
C SER A 41 2.67 5.80 9.45
N TYR A 42 2.84 5.66 10.78
CA TYR A 42 1.98 4.79 11.59
C TYR A 42 0.51 5.21 11.57
N ASN A 43 0.21 6.51 11.61
CA ASN A 43 -1.18 6.95 11.51
C ASN A 43 -1.75 6.75 10.10
N GLN A 44 -1.01 7.16 9.06
CA GLN A 44 -1.47 7.05 7.68
C GLN A 44 -1.70 5.62 7.25
N HIS A 45 -0.93 4.66 7.76
CA HIS A 45 -1.07 3.27 7.40
C HIS A 45 -1.89 2.48 8.42
N GLY A 46 -1.58 2.62 9.71
CA GLY A 46 -2.22 1.90 10.80
C GLY A 46 -3.65 2.36 11.10
N LEU A 47 -3.92 3.67 11.19
CA LEU A 47 -5.29 4.14 11.46
C LEU A 47 -6.20 3.87 10.26
N ASN A 48 -5.73 4.17 9.05
CA ASN A 48 -6.46 3.81 7.84
C ASN A 48 -6.73 2.31 7.79
N ALA A 49 -5.77 1.48 8.20
CA ALA A 49 -5.95 0.06 8.27
C ALA A 49 -7.07 -0.39 9.19
N VAL A 50 -7.06 0.10 10.42
CA VAL A 50 -8.09 -0.20 11.41
C VAL A 50 -9.46 0.25 10.90
N LEU A 51 -9.57 1.46 10.36
CA LEU A 51 -10.85 2.00 9.86
C LEU A 51 -11.39 1.16 8.69
N ILE A 52 -10.53 0.83 7.74
CA ILE A 52 -10.89 0.09 6.53
C ILE A 52 -11.25 -1.36 6.86
N LEU A 53 -10.48 -2.03 7.71
CA LEU A 53 -10.76 -3.39 8.15
C LEU A 53 -12.01 -3.43 9.02
N GLY A 54 -12.16 -2.46 9.92
CA GLY A 54 -13.36 -2.29 10.75
C GLY A 54 -14.60 -2.14 9.89
N ASP A 55 -14.59 -1.24 8.90
CA ASP A 55 -15.69 -1.08 7.95
C ASP A 55 -15.93 -2.37 7.14
N ALA A 56 -14.87 -3.01 6.64
CA ALA A 56 -14.99 -4.25 5.89
C ALA A 56 -15.50 -5.44 6.73
N VAL A 57 -15.33 -5.44 8.06
CA VAL A 57 -15.84 -6.46 8.98
C VAL A 57 -17.28 -6.16 9.39
N LEU A 58 -17.55 -4.92 9.80
CA LEU A 58 -18.86 -4.50 10.31
C LEU A 58 -19.91 -4.33 9.21
N ASN A 59 -19.50 -3.89 8.01
CA ASN A 59 -20.41 -3.59 6.92
C ASN A 59 -20.28 -4.55 5.73
N VAL A 60 -21.35 -4.70 4.96
CA VAL A 60 -21.31 -5.39 3.66
C VAL A 60 -21.03 -4.35 2.59
N VAL A 61 -19.75 -4.05 2.39
CA VAL A 61 -19.31 -3.09 1.38
C VAL A 61 -19.49 -3.72 0.00
N PRO A 62 -20.36 -3.18 -0.88
CA PRO A 62 -20.59 -3.76 -2.20
C PRO A 62 -19.34 -3.58 -3.07
N PRO A 63 -18.86 -4.65 -3.73
CA PRO A 63 -17.73 -4.53 -4.65
C PRO A 63 -18.13 -3.67 -5.85
N ASN A 64 -17.38 -2.61 -6.12
CA ASN A 64 -17.63 -1.69 -7.23
C ASN A 64 -16.44 -1.68 -8.19
N TRP A 65 -16.64 -2.14 -9.43
CA TRP A 65 -15.57 -2.17 -10.43
C TRP A 65 -15.09 -0.76 -10.81
N ARG A 66 -15.95 0.26 -10.70
CA ARG A 66 -15.56 1.66 -10.96
C ARG A 66 -14.50 2.16 -9.98
N SER A 67 -14.39 1.53 -8.81
CA SER A 67 -13.33 1.84 -7.83
C SER A 67 -11.93 1.55 -8.36
N PHE A 68 -11.75 0.71 -9.39
CA PHE A 68 -10.46 0.53 -10.05
C PHE A 68 -9.99 1.78 -10.83
N GLY A 69 -10.93 2.57 -11.37
CA GLY A 69 -10.60 3.86 -11.98
C GLY A 69 -10.05 4.85 -10.96
N PHE A 70 -10.72 4.97 -9.81
CA PHE A 70 -10.24 5.77 -8.67
C PHE A 70 -8.89 5.26 -8.15
N TRP A 71 -8.71 3.94 -8.07
CA TRP A 71 -7.45 3.31 -7.67
C TRP A 71 -6.31 3.71 -8.62
N SER A 72 -6.56 3.71 -9.93
CA SER A 72 -5.57 4.10 -10.94
C SER A 72 -5.23 5.59 -10.87
N ALA A 73 -6.24 6.45 -10.71
CA ALA A 73 -6.04 7.89 -10.51
C ALA A 73 -5.18 8.17 -9.27
N TRP A 74 -5.42 7.43 -8.18
CA TRP A 74 -4.62 7.52 -6.97
C TRP A 74 -3.14 7.18 -7.19
N PHE A 75 -2.81 6.15 -7.98
CA PHE A 75 -1.41 5.85 -8.33
C PHE A 75 -0.74 6.99 -9.08
N ILE A 76 -1.45 7.62 -10.03
CA ILE A 76 -0.92 8.75 -10.79
C ILE A 76 -0.62 9.92 -9.85
N THR A 77 -1.56 10.25 -8.96
CA THR A 77 -1.33 11.31 -7.96
C THR A 77 -0.16 10.98 -7.04
N TYR A 78 -0.04 9.73 -6.58
CA TYR A 78 1.09 9.29 -5.77
C TYR A 78 2.42 9.36 -6.54
N ALA A 79 2.44 8.96 -7.81
CA ALA A 79 3.64 9.04 -8.64
C ALA A 79 4.11 10.48 -8.85
N LEU A 80 3.18 11.40 -9.14
CA LEU A 80 3.49 12.83 -9.27
C LEU A 80 4.02 13.42 -7.95
N TRP A 81 3.36 13.10 -6.83
CA TRP A 81 3.81 13.50 -5.51
C TRP A 81 5.20 12.93 -5.19
N PHE A 82 5.46 11.66 -5.50
CA PHE A 82 6.74 11.00 -5.27
C PHE A 82 7.86 11.67 -6.09
N ILE A 83 7.60 12.04 -7.34
CA ILE A 83 8.56 12.79 -8.16
C ILE A 83 8.87 14.13 -7.50
N ALA A 84 7.85 14.89 -7.08
CA ALA A 84 8.05 16.16 -6.39
C ALA A 84 8.82 15.99 -5.07
N TYR A 85 8.54 14.94 -4.31
CA TYR A 85 9.25 14.60 -3.08
C TYR A 85 10.73 14.32 -3.38
N LEU A 86 11.02 13.45 -4.35
CA LEU A 86 12.39 13.09 -4.73
C LEU A 86 13.19 14.32 -5.20
N LEU A 87 12.57 15.21 -5.99
CA LEU A 87 13.18 16.47 -6.42
C LEU A 87 13.48 17.40 -5.23
N LYS A 88 12.63 17.39 -4.19
CA LYS A 88 12.79 18.23 -3.00
C LYS A 88 13.85 17.70 -2.03
N THR A 89 13.86 16.40 -1.75
CA THR A 89 14.69 15.79 -0.69
C THR A 89 16.00 15.21 -1.20
N GLY A 90 16.11 14.95 -2.52
CA GLY A 90 17.22 14.22 -3.11
C GLY A 90 17.26 12.73 -2.76
N LEU A 91 16.29 12.24 -1.98
CA LEU A 91 16.19 10.84 -1.54
C LEU A 91 14.77 10.31 -1.77
N PRO A 92 14.62 9.07 -2.26
CA PRO A 92 13.30 8.46 -2.34
C PRO A 92 12.75 8.19 -0.94
N ILE A 93 11.43 8.09 -0.82
CA ILE A 93 10.78 7.75 0.45
C ILE A 93 11.13 6.32 0.95
N TYR A 94 11.44 5.40 0.04
CA TYR A 94 11.82 4.03 0.39
C TYR A 94 13.14 3.59 -0.26
N PRO A 95 13.93 2.72 0.42
CA PRO A 95 15.20 2.21 -0.12
C PRO A 95 15.07 1.51 -1.48
N PHE A 96 13.98 0.75 -1.71
CA PHE A 96 13.79 0.03 -2.97
C PHE A 96 13.51 0.96 -4.16
N MET A 97 13.18 2.22 -3.91
CA MET A 97 12.98 3.25 -4.92
C MET A 97 14.26 4.06 -5.19
N ASP A 98 15.41 3.68 -4.61
CA ASP A 98 16.69 4.36 -4.87
C ASP A 98 17.08 4.23 -6.35
N PRO A 99 17.12 5.36 -7.11
CA PRO A 99 17.43 5.34 -8.53
C PRO A 99 18.89 5.00 -8.83
N THR A 100 19.77 5.03 -7.82
CA THR A 100 21.18 4.66 -7.95
C THR A 100 21.41 3.15 -7.99
N LYS A 101 20.39 2.35 -7.70
CA LYS A 101 20.47 0.89 -7.65
C LYS A 101 20.07 0.26 -9.01
N PRO A 102 20.65 -0.89 -9.41
CA PRO A 102 20.29 -1.57 -10.66
C PRO A 102 18.86 -2.15 -10.60
N HIS A 103 18.25 -2.43 -11.74
CA HIS A 103 16.88 -2.96 -11.83
C HIS A 103 15.81 -2.02 -11.27
N LEU A 104 15.91 -0.73 -11.55
CA LEU A 104 14.96 0.27 -11.05
C LEU A 104 13.56 0.04 -11.66
N ALA A 105 13.48 -0.14 -12.97
CA ALA A 105 12.23 -0.32 -13.69
C ALA A 105 11.46 -1.57 -13.21
N GLU A 106 12.17 -2.67 -12.97
CA GLU A 106 11.63 -3.93 -12.49
C GLU A 106 11.07 -3.79 -11.07
N ARG A 107 11.71 -2.99 -10.20
CA ARG A 107 11.21 -2.70 -8.85
C ARG A 107 9.94 -1.86 -8.88
N TYR A 108 9.87 -0.84 -9.74
CA TYR A 108 8.64 -0.06 -9.95
C TYR A 108 7.51 -0.91 -10.54
N LEU A 109 7.81 -1.71 -11.57
CA LEU A 109 6.85 -2.61 -12.18
C LEU A 109 6.35 -3.67 -11.18
N GLY A 110 7.26 -4.24 -10.38
CA GLY A 110 6.92 -5.19 -9.32
C GLY A 110 5.96 -4.59 -8.29
N MET A 111 6.20 -3.36 -7.84
CA MET A 111 5.28 -2.67 -6.94
C MET A 111 3.93 -2.35 -7.58
N PHE A 112 3.91 -1.97 -8.86
CA PHE A 112 2.67 -1.76 -9.60
C PHE A 112 1.86 -3.05 -9.67
N VAL A 113 2.47 -4.15 -10.09
CA VAL A 113 1.82 -5.47 -10.17
C VAL A 113 1.32 -5.92 -8.79
N PHE A 114 2.16 -5.79 -7.75
CA PHE A 114 1.78 -6.15 -6.38
C PHE A 114 0.52 -5.43 -5.91
N ASN A 115 0.41 -4.13 -6.19
CA ASN A 115 -0.76 -3.33 -5.84
C ASN A 115 -2.04 -3.79 -6.58
N TRP A 116 -1.92 -4.16 -7.85
CA TRP A 116 -3.05 -4.70 -8.62
C TRP A 116 -3.51 -6.06 -8.11
N VAL A 117 -2.56 -6.96 -7.79
CA VAL A 117 -2.87 -8.26 -7.17
C VAL A 117 -3.60 -8.04 -5.84
N ALA A 118 -3.09 -7.16 -4.99
CA ALA A 118 -3.73 -6.86 -3.71
C ALA A 118 -5.14 -6.28 -3.90
N ALA A 119 -5.34 -5.38 -4.87
CA ALA A 119 -6.66 -4.84 -5.20
C ALA A 119 -7.64 -5.92 -5.67
N ALA A 120 -7.18 -6.84 -6.52
CA ALA A 120 -7.97 -7.98 -6.98
C ALA A 120 -8.38 -8.91 -5.83
N VAL A 121 -7.45 -9.23 -4.92
CA VAL A 121 -7.72 -10.00 -3.70
C VAL A 121 -8.77 -9.31 -2.83
N GLY A 122 -8.61 -7.99 -2.59
CA GLY A 122 -9.59 -7.22 -1.83
C GLY A 122 -10.98 -7.24 -2.46
N TYR A 123 -11.06 -7.08 -3.79
CA TYR A 123 -12.32 -7.16 -4.53
C TYR A 123 -12.97 -8.55 -4.40
N ALA A 124 -12.18 -9.63 -4.49
CA ALA A 124 -12.66 -11.00 -4.35
C ALA A 124 -13.23 -11.26 -2.95
N VAL A 125 -12.52 -10.83 -1.90
CA VAL A 125 -12.97 -10.96 -0.50
C VAL A 125 -14.30 -10.23 -0.27
N LEU A 126 -14.40 -8.97 -0.71
CA LEU A 126 -15.65 -8.20 -0.57
C LEU A 126 -16.80 -8.83 -1.36
N SER A 127 -16.51 -9.35 -2.56
CA SER A 127 -17.49 -10.05 -3.40
C SER A 127 -18.01 -11.34 -2.75
N LEU A 128 -17.11 -12.12 -2.14
CA LEU A 128 -17.49 -13.33 -1.41
C LEU A 128 -18.36 -12.99 -0.21
N LYS A 129 -17.97 -11.98 0.60
CA LYS A 129 -18.78 -11.51 1.73
C LYS A 129 -20.16 -11.06 1.27
N ALA A 130 -20.26 -10.21 0.25
CA ALA A 130 -21.53 -9.74 -0.27
C ALA A 130 -22.45 -10.90 -0.68
N ARG A 131 -21.92 -11.92 -1.39
CA ARG A 131 -22.68 -13.11 -1.77
C ARG A 131 -23.23 -13.88 -0.56
N VAL A 132 -22.40 -14.10 0.47
CA VAL A 132 -22.81 -14.82 1.69
C VAL A 132 -23.94 -14.09 2.41
N PHE A 133 -23.84 -12.77 2.56
CA PHE A 133 -24.86 -11.97 3.25
C PHE A 133 -26.14 -11.79 2.43
N HIS A 134 -26.05 -11.63 1.11
CA HIS A 134 -27.24 -11.59 0.24
C HIS A 134 -28.01 -12.92 0.22
N ARG A 135 -27.30 -14.06 0.30
CA ARG A 135 -27.93 -15.38 0.39
C ARG A 135 -28.72 -15.53 1.69
N LYS A 136 -28.18 -15.09 2.83
CA LYS A 136 -28.87 -15.12 4.13
C LYS A 136 -30.14 -14.27 4.17
N ARG A 137 -30.18 -13.11 3.49
CA ARG A 137 -31.37 -12.25 3.44
C ARG A 137 -32.51 -12.81 2.59
N ARG A 138 -32.28 -13.82 1.75
CA ARG A 138 -33.33 -14.46 0.92
C ARG A 138 -33.95 -15.69 1.58
N THR A 139 -33.34 -16.22 2.64
CA THR A 139 -33.76 -17.44 3.35
C THR A 139 -34.50 -17.14 4.66
N VAL A 140 -34.65 -15.86 5.02
CA VAL A 140 -35.43 -15.35 6.15
C VAL A 140 -36.58 -14.57 5.55
#